data_AF-A0A352RV20-F1
#
_entry.id   AF-A0A352RV20-F1
#
_cell.length_a   1.000
_cell.length_b   1.000
_cell.length_c   1.000
_cell.angle_alpha   90.00
_cell.angle_beta   90.00
_cell.angle_gamma   90.00
#
_symmetry.space_group_name_H-M   'P 1'
#
loop_
_entity.id
_entity.type
_entity.pdbx_description
1 polymer ?
#
loop_
_entity_poly.entity_id
_entity_poly.type
_entity_poly.pdbx_seq_one_letter_code
_entity_poly.pdbx_strand_id
1 'polypeptide(L)' 'VGMPIKLARAIQVGGPVYNWGQAAALLDQFAFEEQVGNSLVVREPVGVV' A
#
# COMPACT_ATOMS: atom_id res chain seq x y z
N VAL A 1 -14.32 -19.11 5.71
CA VAL A 1 -15.63 -18.90 5.05
C VAL A 1 -15.85 -20.00 4.02
N GLY A 2 -17.08 -20.44 3.78
CA GLY A 2 -17.41 -21.52 2.83
C GLY A 2 -17.36 -21.12 1.34
N MET A 3 -16.41 -20.25 0.95
CA MET A 3 -16.31 -19.75 -0.42
C MET A 3 -15.76 -20.85 -1.34
N PRO A 4 -16.36 -21.05 -2.53
CA PRO A 4 -15.83 -21.98 -3.52
C PRO A 4 -14.38 -21.67 -3.91
N ILE A 5 -13.57 -22.72 -4.09
CA ILE A 5 -12.12 -22.60 -4.28
C ILE A 5 -11.69 -21.66 -5.43
N LYS A 6 -12.46 -21.59 -6.51
CA LYS A 6 -12.17 -20.69 -7.64
C LYS A 6 -12.23 -19.23 -7.22
N LEU A 7 -13.26 -18.86 -6.43
CA LEU A 7 -13.43 -17.50 -5.92
C LEU A 7 -12.43 -17.19 -4.81
N ALA A 8 -12.15 -18.15 -3.93
CA ALA A 8 -11.14 -17.99 -2.89
C ALA A 8 -9.76 -17.67 -3.49
N ARG A 9 -9.37 -18.38 -4.56
CA ARG A 9 -8.11 -18.11 -5.29
C ARG A 9 -8.08 -16.70 -5.89
N ALA A 10 -9.14 -16.29 -6.57
CA ALA A 10 -9.16 -14.98 -7.24
C ALA A 10 -9.24 -13.81 -6.23
N ILE A 11 -10.10 -13.93 -5.22
CA ILE A 11 -10.46 -12.79 -4.35
C ILE A 11 -9.61 -12.79 -3.09
N GLN A 12 -9.61 -13.91 -2.35
CA GLN A 12 -9.02 -13.97 -1.02
C GLN A 12 -7.50 -14.16 -1.07
N VAL A 13 -6.96 -14.67 -2.18
CA VAL A 13 -5.51 -14.78 -2.41
C VAL A 13 -5.06 -13.75 -3.45
N GLY A 14 -5.71 -13.73 -4.62
CA GLY A 14 -5.34 -12.82 -5.72
C GLY A 14 -5.50 -11.35 -5.35
N GLY A 15 -6.57 -10.98 -4.63
CA GLY A 15 -6.80 -9.61 -4.15
C GLY A 15 -5.65 -9.10 -3.27
N PRO A 16 -5.28 -9.79 -2.18
CA PRO A 16 -4.12 -9.40 -1.39
C PRO A 16 -2.81 -9.31 -2.17
N VAL A 17 -2.52 -10.26 -3.08
CA VAL A 17 -1.32 -10.19 -3.93
C VAL A 17 -1.32 -8.92 -4.79
N TYR A 18 -2.45 -8.60 -5.41
CA TYR A 18 -2.61 -7.37 -6.18
C TYR A 18 -2.40 -6.13 -5.31
N ASN A 19 -3.03 -6.07 -4.13
CA ASN A 19 -2.94 -4.92 -3.24
C ASN A 19 -1.50 -4.66 -2.76
N TRP A 20 -0.73 -5.72 -2.44
CA TRP A 20 0.68 -5.58 -2.11
C TRP A 20 1.51 -5.06 -3.28
N GLY A 21 1.23 -5.53 -4.50
CA GLY A 21 1.87 -5.01 -5.71
C GLY A 21 1.57 -3.52 -5.94
N GLN A 22 0.32 -3.08 -5.71
CA GLN A 22 -0.04 -1.67 -5.82
C GLN A 22 0.62 -0.81 -4.73
N ALA A 23 0.69 -1.29 -3.48
CA ALA A 23 1.39 -0.59 -2.41
C ALA A 23 2.88 -0.41 -2.75
N ALA A 24 3.53 -1.44 -3.29
CA ALA A 24 4.91 -1.34 -3.75
C ALA A 24 5.07 -0.32 -4.90
N ALA A 25 4.20 -0.35 -5.90
CA ALA A 25 4.23 0.61 -7.01
C ALA A 25 3.98 2.06 -6.56
N LEU A 26 3.15 2.28 -5.53
CA LEU A 26 2.94 3.61 -4.96
C LEU A 26 4.20 4.15 -4.28
N LEU A 27 5.01 3.30 -3.66
CA LEU A 27 6.24 3.71 -2.99
C LEU A 27 7.25 4.33 -3.98
N ASP A 28 7.27 3.89 -5.23
CA ASP A 28 8.17 4.44 -6.26
C ASP A 28 7.93 5.93 -6.53
N GLN A 29 6.71 6.43 -6.28
CA GLN A 29 6.31 7.81 -6.54
C GLN A 29 5.91 8.59 -5.27
N PHE A 30 6.02 7.97 -4.08
CA PHE A 30 5.61 8.61 -2.85
C PHE A 30 6.69 9.56 -2.33
N ALA A 31 6.37 10.85 -2.23
CA ALA A 31 7.27 11.86 -1.69
C ALA A 31 7.28 11.82 -0.15
N PHE A 32 8.28 11.18 0.44
CA PHE A 32 8.48 11.19 1.90
C PHE A 32 8.91 12.56 2.42
N GLU A 33 9.54 13.37 1.58
CA GLU A 33 10.02 14.70 1.90
C GLU A 33 9.62 15.69 0.82
N GLU A 34 9.30 16.92 1.22
CA GLU A 34 8.91 18.01 0.32
C GLU A 34 9.33 19.36 0.89
N GLN A 35 9.96 20.20 0.07
CA GLN A 35 10.34 21.56 0.45
C GLN A 35 9.20 22.54 0.14
N VAL A 36 8.70 23.24 1.16
CA VAL A 36 7.66 24.27 1.04
C VAL A 36 8.22 25.61 1.52
N GLY A 37 8.60 26.47 0.58
CA GLY A 37 9.28 27.72 0.89
C GLY A 37 10.61 27.45 1.61
N ASN A 38 10.72 27.94 2.85
CA ASN A 38 11.90 27.75 3.70
C ASN A 38 11.80 26.52 4.64
N SER A 39 10.73 25.73 4.55
CA SER A 39 10.47 24.61 5.46
C SER A 39 10.56 23.25 4.75
N LEU A 40 11.16 22.27 5.42
CA LEU A 40 11.11 20.86 5.02
C LEU A 40 9.92 20.17 5.70
N VAL A 41 9.05 19.54 4.92
CA VAL A 41 7.93 18.74 5.41
C VAL A 41 8.26 17.27 5.21
N VAL A 42 8.13 16.47 6.28
CA VAL A 42 8.41 15.02 6.28
C VAL A 42 7.15 14.22 6.57
N ARG A 43 7.01 13.07 5.90
CA ARG A 43 5.89 12.13 6.07
C ARG A 43 6.42 10.83 6.69
N GLU A 44 6.25 10.68 8.00
CA GLU A 44 6.74 9.52 8.76
C GLU A 44 5.63 8.52 9.09
N PRO A 45 5.95 7.23 9.28
CA PRO A 45 4.97 6.25 9.76
C PRO A 45 4.38 6.64 11.11
N VAL A 46 3.08 6.36 11.30
CA VAL A 46 2.34 6.66 12.55
C VAL A 46 2.82 5.84 13.76
N GLY A 47 3.61 4.78 13.53
CA GLY A 47 4.09 3.87 14.57
C GLY A 47 3.28 2.58 14.59
N VAL A 48 2.79 2.19 15.77
CA VAL A 48 2.09 0.91 15.99
C VAL A 48 0.71 0.90 15.32
N VAL A 49 0.43 -0.10 14.48
CA VAL A 49 -0.84 -0.33 13.76
C VAL A 49 -1.24 -1.79 13.83
#